data_AF-D8UGR1-F1
#
_entry.id   AF-D8UGR1-F1
#
_cell.length_a   1.000
_cell.length_b   1.000
_cell.length_c   1.000
_cell.angle_alpha   90.00
_cell.angle_beta   90.00
_cell.angle_gamma   90.00
#
_symmetry.space_group_name_H-M   'P 1'
#
loop_
_entity.id
_entity.type
_entity.pdbx_description
1 polymer ?
#
loop_
_entity_poly.entity_id
_entity_poly.type
_entity_poly.pdbx_seq_one_letter_code
_entity_poly.pdbx_strand_id
1 'polypeptide(L)' 'ANHVFLLEPSLDPAIEQQAVARVHRIGQTREVTVTRLLVDGTVEEVVMRMLK' A
#
# COMPACT_ATOMS: atom_id res chain seq x y z
N ALA A 1 8.91 9.13 9.25
CA ALA A 1 8.83 7.99 8.30
C ALA A 1 8.56 8.53 6.91
N ASN A 2 9.15 7.94 5.89
CA ASN A 2 8.91 8.27 4.47
C ASN A 2 8.97 7.04 3.56
N HIS A 3 9.06 5.83 4.13
CA HIS A 3 8.98 4.58 3.40
C HIS A 3 7.86 3.74 4.02
N VAL A 4 6.98 3.18 3.19
CA VAL A 4 5.88 2.31 3.59
C VAL A 4 6.02 1.00 2.84
N PHE A 5 6.02 -0.12 3.56
CA PHE A 5 6.00 -1.46 2.98
C PHE A 5 4.63 -2.07 3.25
N LEU A 6 3.87 -2.32 2.18
CA LEU A 6 2.62 -3.09 2.24
C LEU A 6 2.99 -4.55 1.98
N LEU A 7 2.85 -5.40 2.99
CA LEU A 7 3.32 -6.78 2.96
C LEU A 7 2.30 -7.75 2.36
N GLU A 8 1.02 -7.38 2.43
CA GLU A 8 -0.11 -8.15 1.93
C GLU A 8 -1.18 -7.18 1.41
N PRO A 9 -1.97 -7.56 0.39
CA PRO A 9 -3.06 -6.74 -0.09
C PRO A 9 -4.30 -6.85 0.81
N SER A 10 -4.92 -5.71 1.11
CA SER A 10 -6.22 -5.65 1.76
C SER A 10 -7.35 -5.76 0.75
N LEU A 11 -8.44 -6.46 1.10
CA LEU A 11 -9.66 -6.48 0.30
C LEU A 11 -10.38 -5.11 0.28
N ASP A 12 -10.07 -4.23 1.23
CA ASP A 12 -10.57 -2.86 1.27
C ASP A 12 -9.42 -1.88 0.94
N PRO A 13 -9.41 -1.28 -0.27
CA PRO A 13 -8.39 -0.31 -0.67
C PRO A 13 -8.34 0.92 0.25
N ALA A 14 -9.44 1.28 0.91
CA ALA A 14 -9.47 2.45 1.78
C ALA A 14 -8.56 2.29 2.99
N ILE A 15 -8.42 1.06 3.51
CA ILE A 15 -7.54 0.75 4.64
C ILE A 15 -6.08 1.01 4.27
N GLU A 16 -5.64 0.55 3.09
CA GLU A 16 -4.27 0.80 2.63
C GLU A 16 -4.01 2.29 2.40
N GLN A 17 -4.96 2.99 1.79
CA GLN A 17 -4.85 4.45 1.59
C GLN A 17 -4.78 5.19 2.91
N GLN A 18 -5.60 4.82 3.89
CA GLN A 18 -5.57 5.40 5.23
C GLN A 18 -4.24 5.12 5.94
N ALA A 19 -3.67 3.94 5.76
CA ALA A 19 -2.35 3.60 6.30
C ALA A 19 -1.26 4.48 5.68
N VAL A 20 -1.24 4.63 4.35
CA VAL A 20 -0.30 5.50 3.63
C VAL A 20 -0.47 6.97 4.04
N ALA A 21 -1.70 7.44 4.22
CA ALA A 21 -2.00 8.82 4.62
C ALA A 21 -1.42 9.21 5.99
N ARG A 22 -1.11 8.25 6.88
CA ARG A 22 -0.40 8.54 8.14
C ARG A 22 1.02 9.06 7.90
N VAL A 23 1.63 8.68 6.77
CA VAL A 23 2.98 9.06 6.36
C VAL A 23 2.96 10.16 5.31
N HIS A 24 2.10 10.03 4.31
CA HIS A 24 1.86 11.04 3.27
C HIS A 24 0.82 12.06 3.74
N ARG A 25 1.28 13.08 4.47
CA ARG A 25 0.45 14.10 5.12
C ARG A 25 1.00 15.51 4.91
N ILE A 26 0.15 16.52 5.11
CA ILE A 26 0.55 17.93 5.07
C ILE A 26 1.70 18.17 6.05
N GLY A 27 2.74 18.88 5.59
CA GLY A 27 3.97 19.14 6.36
C GLY A 27 5.03 18.05 6.27
N GLN A 28 4.77 16.93 5.59
CA GLN A 28 5.83 16.02 5.15
C GLN A 28 6.66 16.70 4.06
N THR A 29 7.97 16.77 4.24
CA THR A 29 8.89 17.45 3.30
C THR A 29 9.76 16.46 2.53
N ARG A 30 9.80 15.19 2.95
CA ARG A 30 10.55 14.13 2.29
C ARG A 30 9.61 13.32 1.40
N GLU A 31 10.11 12.94 0.23
CA GLU A 31 9.39 12.05 -0.67
C GLU A 31 8.99 10.75 0.04
N VAL A 32 7.71 10.37 -0.12
CA VAL A 32 7.15 9.16 0.48
C VAL A 32 7.15 8.05 -0.56
N THR A 33 7.94 7.01 -0.34
CA THR A 33 7.97 5.82 -1.19
C THR A 33 7.07 4.74 -0.59
N VAL A 34 6.12 4.23 -1.38
CA VAL A 34 5.29 3.09 -1.00
C VAL A 34 5.71 1.89 -1.85
N THR A 35 6.18 0.83 -1.20
CA THR A 35 6.52 -0.44 -1.84
C THR A 35 5.47 -1.47 -1.44
N ARG A 36 4.81 -2.07 -2.43
CA ARG A 36 3.92 -3.21 -2.20
C ARG A 36 4.67 -4.49 -2.56
N LEU A 37 4.72 -5.41 -1.62
CA LEU A 37 5.24 -6.75 -1.83
C LEU A 37 4.06 -7.64 -2.19
N LEU A 38 4.24 -8.46 -3.21
CA LEU A 38 3.26 -9.43 -3.67
C LEU A 38 3.97 -10.74 -3.94
N VAL A 39 3.33 -11.85 -3.60
CA VAL A 39 3.84 -13.19 -3.86
C VAL A 39 3.23 -13.73 -5.15
N ASP A 40 4.08 -13.97 -6.15
CA ASP A 40 3.67 -14.49 -7.45
C ASP A 40 3.01 -15.88 -7.33
N GLY A 41 2.01 -16.12 -8.19
CA GLY A 41 1.28 -17.38 -8.25
C GLY A 41 0.35 -17.64 -7.05
N THR A 42 0.04 -16.62 -6.25
CA THR A 42 -0.84 -16.73 -5.09
C THR A 42 -2.17 -15.98 -5.27
N VAL A 43 -3.06 -16.13 -4.29
CA VAL A 43 -4.33 -15.40 -4.24
C VAL A 43 -4.16 -13.87 -4.24
N GLU A 44 -2.99 -13.38 -3.82
CA GLU A 44 -2.68 -11.94 -3.80
C GLU A 44 -2.79 -11.30 -5.19
N GLU A 45 -2.41 -12.02 -6.25
CA GLU A 45 -2.55 -11.54 -7.64
C GLU A 45 -4.02 -11.36 -8.04
N VAL A 46 -4.88 -12.26 -7.58
CA VAL A 46 -6.33 -12.22 -7.85
C VAL A 46 -6.94 -11.01 -7.14
N VAL A 47 -6.59 -10.82 -5.86
CA VAL A 47 -7.02 -9.65 -5.08
C VAL A 47 -6.59 -8.36 -5.78
N MET A 48 -5.32 -8.27 -6.19
CA MET A 48 -4.80 -7.09 -6.90
C MET A 48 -5.46 -6.85 -8.26
N ARG A 49 -5.95 -7.89 -8.93
CA ARG A 49 -6.71 -7.76 -10.19
C ARG A 49 -8.15 -7.30 -9.95
N MET A 50 -8.77 -7.70 -8.85
CA MET A 50 -10.14 -7.31 -8.49
C MET A 50 -10.24 -5.85 -8.04
N LEU A 51 -9.17 -5.30 -7.47
CA LEU A 51 -9.12 -3.94 -6.92
C LEU A 51 -8.59 -2.89 -7.92
N LYS A 52 -8.19 -3.31 -9.13
CA LYS A 52 -7.84 -2.43 -10.25
C LYS A 52 -9.07 -2.05 -11.06
#